data_AF-A0A914HAP5-F1
#
_entry.id   AF-A0A914HAP5-F1
#
_cell.length_a   1.000
_cell.length_b   1.000
_cell.length_c   1.000
_cell.angle_alpha   90.00
_cell.angle_beta   90.00
_cell.angle_gamma   90.00
#
_symmetry.space_group_name_H-M   'P 1'
#
loop_
_entity.id
_entity.type
_entity.pdbx_description
1 polymer ?
#
loop_
_entity_poly.entity_id
_entity_poly.type
_entity_poly.pdbx_seq_one_letter_code
_entity_poly.pdbx_strand_id
1 'polypeptide(L)'
;MHFISEWRSVLAERPIPKNPYFEAKIIGKSRFVSIGLATKQMPLDKIVGCYKGTYAYASYGSFWGHAVEGCARRDIFGQGEHIVGKHSFGVGDVIGCGVNLATRQIIHTKNGQRLGEEENE
;
A
#
# COMPACT_ATOMS: atom_id res chain seq x y z
N MET A 1 11.50 -28.83 4.18
CA MET A 1 10.78 -28.26 3.03
C MET A 1 10.71 -26.74 3.26
N HIS A 2 11.67 -25.98 2.72
CA HIS A 2 11.71 -24.53 2.88
C HIS A 2 10.82 -23.90 1.81
N PHE A 3 9.59 -23.53 2.16
CA PHE A 3 8.81 -22.63 1.33
C PHE A 3 9.37 -21.21 1.53
N ILE A 4 10.37 -20.84 0.73
CA ILE A 4 10.75 -19.44 0.62
C ILE A 4 9.60 -18.78 -0.15
N SER A 5 8.69 -18.11 0.55
CA SER A 5 7.70 -17.27 -0.13
C SER A 5 8.46 -16.09 -0.74
N GLU A 6 8.82 -16.19 -2.01
CA GLU A 6 9.40 -15.07 -2.73
C GLU A 6 8.33 -14.01 -2.95
N TRP A 7 8.59 -12.78 -2.48
CA TRP A 7 7.76 -11.64 -2.79
C TRP A 7 7.84 -11.33 -4.28
N ARG A 8 6.72 -10.93 -4.85
CA ARG A 8 6.63 -10.50 -6.25
C ARG A 8 5.91 -9.17 -6.30
N SER A 9 6.56 -8.19 -6.90
CA SER A 9 6.00 -6.89 -7.21
C SER A 9 6.03 -6.65 -8.71
N VAL A 10 5.09 -5.82 -9.16
CA VAL A 10 5.01 -5.33 -10.53
C VAL A 10 4.81 -3.82 -10.49
N LEU A 11 5.35 -3.13 -11.47
CA LEU A 11 5.19 -1.69 -11.64
C LEU A 11 4.37 -1.42 -12.90
N ALA A 12 3.58 -0.35 -12.88
CA ALA A 12 2.98 0.15 -14.11
C ALA A 12 4.08 0.61 -15.08
N GLU A 13 3.85 0.41 -16.38
CA GLU A 13 4.82 0.80 -17.43
C GLU A 13 5.08 2.31 -17.44
N ARG A 14 4.03 3.10 -17.13
CA ARG A 14 4.08 4.56 -17.14
C ARG A 14 3.97 5.12 -15.73
N PRO A 15 4.70 6.21 -15.42
CA PRO A 15 4.53 6.91 -14.16
C PRO A 15 3.15 7.55 -14.10
N ILE A 16 2.75 7.96 -12.89
CA ILE A 16 1.41 8.48 -12.70
C ILE A 16 1.28 9.89 -13.35
N PRO A 17 0.22 10.14 -14.13
CA PRO A 17 -0.03 11.44 -14.78
C PRO A 17 -0.36 12.57 -13.77
N LYS A 18 -0.51 13.80 -14.28
CA LYS A 18 -0.72 15.04 -13.49
C LYS A 18 -1.89 15.02 -12.49
N ASN A 19 -2.88 14.15 -12.68
CA ASN A 19 -3.90 13.87 -11.67
C ASN A 19 -3.75 12.41 -11.23
N PRO A 20 -2.90 12.15 -10.23
CA PRO A 20 -2.42 10.80 -10.03
C PRO A 20 -3.38 9.96 -9.20
N TYR A 21 -4.29 9.23 -9.86
CA TYR A 21 -5.18 8.25 -9.23
C TYR A 21 -5.35 7.02 -10.11
N PHE A 22 -5.36 5.84 -9.50
CA PHE A 22 -5.71 4.57 -10.15
C PHE A 22 -6.46 3.66 -9.19
N GLU A 23 -7.16 2.67 -9.75
CA GLU A 23 -7.84 1.61 -8.99
C GLU A 23 -7.40 0.23 -9.45
N ALA A 24 -7.36 -0.70 -8.52
CA ALA A 24 -7.07 -2.10 -8.77
C ALA A 24 -8.16 -2.98 -8.13
N LYS A 25 -8.83 -3.77 -8.97
CA LYS A 25 -9.80 -4.77 -8.51
C LYS A 25 -9.08 -6.05 -8.11
N ILE A 26 -9.35 -6.54 -6.91
CA ILE A 26 -8.79 -7.81 -6.44
C ILE A 26 -9.63 -8.96 -7.01
N ILE A 27 -9.12 -9.62 -8.06
CA ILE A 27 -9.77 -10.80 -8.66
C ILE A 27 -9.33 -12.12 -7.99
N GLY A 28 -8.23 -12.10 -7.25
CA GLY A 28 -7.71 -13.26 -6.52
C GLY A 28 -6.68 -12.83 -5.47
N LYS A 29 -6.60 -13.57 -4.36
CA LYS A 29 -5.67 -13.31 -3.25
C LYS A 29 -5.30 -14.63 -2.58
N SER A 30 -4.02 -15.01 -2.65
CA SER A 30 -3.53 -16.22 -1.97
C SER A 30 -3.12 -15.92 -0.52
N ARG A 31 -2.48 -14.78 -0.27
CA ARG A 31 -2.00 -14.38 1.06
C ARG A 31 -2.04 -12.87 1.22
N PHE A 32 -0.90 -12.21 1.07
CA PHE A 32 -0.72 -10.79 1.30
C PHE A 32 -0.64 -10.05 -0.03
N VAL A 33 -1.34 -8.92 -0.10
CA VAL A 33 -1.27 -7.98 -1.22
C VAL A 33 -1.04 -6.58 -0.65
N SER A 34 -0.22 -5.79 -1.33
CA SER A 34 0.01 -4.38 -1.02
C SER A 34 -0.09 -3.59 -2.33
N ILE A 35 -0.87 -2.51 -2.32
CA ILE A 35 -1.15 -1.69 -3.51
C ILE A 35 -0.79 -0.24 -3.20
N GLY A 36 0.00 0.38 -4.06
CA GLY A 36 0.36 1.77 -3.87
C GLY A 36 1.38 2.31 -4.85
N LEU A 37 2.22 3.20 -4.33
CA LEU A 37 3.17 4.02 -5.08
C LEU A 37 4.58 3.51 -4.86
N ALA A 38 5.32 3.39 -5.95
CA ALA A 38 6.72 3.00 -5.92
C ALA A 38 7.55 3.87 -6.85
N THR A 39 8.84 3.95 -6.54
CA THR A 39 9.83 4.55 -7.42
C THR A 39 10.30 3.52 -8.45
N LYS A 40 10.81 3.98 -9.59
CA LYS A 40 11.33 3.09 -10.65
C LYS A 40 12.52 2.24 -10.19
N GLN A 41 13.19 2.64 -9.12
CA GLN A 41 14.33 1.94 -8.53
C GLN A 41 13.91 0.81 -7.59
N MET A 42 12.62 0.63 -7.29
CA MET A 42 12.16 -0.44 -6.41
C MET A 42 12.43 -1.82 -7.04
N PRO A 43 13.16 -2.72 -6.36
CA PRO A 43 13.32 -4.09 -6.84
C PRO A 43 11.99 -4.86 -6.83
N LEU A 44 11.80 -5.75 -7.81
CA LEU A 44 10.55 -6.49 -8.00
C LEU A 44 10.40 -7.70 -7.05
N ASP A 45 11.41 -7.97 -6.23
CA ASP A 45 11.41 -8.98 -5.16
C ASP A 45 11.14 -8.37 -3.77
N LYS A 46 10.70 -7.10 -3.71
CA LYS A 46 10.36 -6.37 -2.48
C LYS A 46 8.88 -6.02 -2.45
N ILE A 47 8.36 -5.74 -1.26
CA ILE A 47 6.98 -5.31 -1.05
C ILE A 47 6.86 -3.79 -1.15
N VAL A 48 5.86 -3.30 -1.87
CA VAL A 48 5.54 -1.88 -1.92
C VAL A 48 5.02 -1.41 -0.55
N GLY A 49 5.59 -0.33 -0.03
CA GLY A 49 5.40 0.14 1.35
C GLY A 49 6.56 -0.20 2.30
N CYS A 50 7.30 -1.29 2.06
CA CYS A 50 8.51 -1.63 2.84
C CYS A 50 9.80 -1.07 2.24
N TYR A 51 9.83 -0.85 0.92
CA TYR A 51 11.00 -0.29 0.25
C TYR A 51 11.04 1.23 0.44
N LYS A 52 12.22 1.79 0.70
CA LYS A 52 12.36 3.24 0.96
C LYS A 52 11.81 4.06 -0.21
N GLY A 53 11.00 5.07 0.11
CA GLY A 53 10.35 5.94 -0.89
C GLY A 53 9.13 5.31 -1.57
N THR A 54 8.57 4.25 -0.99
CA THR A 54 7.35 3.60 -1.47
C THR A 54 6.27 3.66 -0.39
N TYR A 55 5.01 3.68 -0.81
CA TYR A 55 3.86 3.89 0.05
C TYR A 55 2.73 2.99 -0.40
N ALA A 56 2.02 2.35 0.53
CA ALA A 56 1.01 1.39 0.12
C ALA A 56 -0.09 1.14 1.13
N TYR A 57 -1.21 0.67 0.61
CA TYR A 57 -2.26 0.05 1.39
C TYR A 57 -2.12 -1.47 1.39
N ALA A 58 -1.82 -2.03 2.55
CA ALA A 58 -1.65 -3.45 2.77
C ALA A 58 -2.98 -4.14 3.11
N SER A 59 -3.14 -5.36 2.58
CA SER A 59 -4.40 -6.11 2.66
C SER A 59 -4.86 -6.52 4.06
N TYR A 60 -3.99 -6.38 5.07
CA TYR A 60 -4.34 -6.53 6.49
C TYR A 60 -4.91 -5.26 7.12
N GLY A 61 -5.15 -4.20 6.33
CA GLY A 61 -5.72 -2.98 6.87
C GLY A 61 -4.67 -2.07 7.50
N SER A 62 -3.57 -1.82 6.78
CA SER A 62 -2.53 -0.89 7.24
C SER A 62 -1.93 -0.08 6.10
N PHE A 63 -1.57 1.17 6.37
CA PHE A 63 -0.81 2.03 5.44
C PHE A 63 0.67 1.95 5.76
N TRP A 64 1.49 1.64 4.76
CA TRP A 64 2.92 1.36 4.92
C TRP A 64 3.74 2.44 4.21
N GLY A 65 4.90 2.80 4.77
CA GLY A 65 5.80 3.82 4.21
C GLY A 65 5.42 5.26 4.56
N HIS A 66 4.33 5.46 5.30
CA HIS A 66 3.84 6.76 5.78
C HIS A 66 4.53 7.21 7.07
N ALA A 67 5.84 7.08 7.20
CA ALA A 67 6.60 7.41 8.41
C ALA A 67 6.11 8.72 9.07
N VAL A 68 5.52 8.60 10.26
CA VAL A 68 5.16 9.72 11.15
C VAL A 68 5.84 9.44 12.49
N GLU A 69 6.42 10.47 13.09
CA GLU A 69 7.03 10.38 14.42
C GLU A 69 5.97 9.86 15.42
N GLY A 70 6.18 8.66 15.97
CA GLY A 70 5.24 8.01 16.91
C GLY A 70 4.43 6.83 16.36
N CYS A 71 4.52 6.48 15.08
CA CYS A 71 3.86 5.29 14.54
C CYS A 71 4.52 3.98 14.99
N ALA A 72 3.74 2.89 15.01
CA ALA A 72 4.16 1.56 15.46
C ALA A 72 5.47 1.12 14.78
N ARG A 73 6.52 0.93 15.60
CA ARG A 73 7.82 0.44 15.14
C ARG A 73 7.78 -1.06 15.00
N ARG A 74 7.90 -1.51 13.74
CA ARG A 74 7.93 -2.89 13.21
C ARG A 74 6.57 -3.37 12.72
N ASP A 75 6.44 -3.48 11.41
CA ASP A 75 5.42 -4.33 10.77
C ASP A 75 5.54 -5.79 11.24
N ILE A 76 4.60 -6.63 10.79
CA ILE A 76 4.58 -8.09 11.00
C ILE A 76 5.87 -8.81 10.55
N PHE A 77 6.79 -8.13 9.87
CA PHE A 77 8.07 -8.65 9.36
C PHE A 77 9.29 -7.90 9.91
N GLY A 78 9.12 -7.02 10.90
CA GLY A 78 10.21 -6.27 11.53
C GLY A 78 10.76 -5.08 10.73
N GLN A 79 10.11 -4.66 9.64
CA GLN A 79 10.60 -3.65 8.70
C GLN A 79 9.56 -2.54 8.42
N GLY A 80 9.89 -1.31 8.78
CA GLY A 80 9.12 -0.12 8.35
C GLY A 80 8.00 0.31 9.31
N GLU A 81 7.68 1.59 9.20
CA GLU A 81 6.63 2.27 9.97
C GLU A 81 5.30 2.18 9.20
N HIS A 82 4.22 1.84 9.92
CA HIS A 82 2.91 1.64 9.32
C HIS A 82 1.80 2.15 10.26
N ILE A 83 0.70 2.59 9.66
CA ILE A 83 -0.53 2.99 10.34
C ILE A 83 -1.48 1.79 10.29
N VAL A 84 -1.83 1.24 11.45
CA VAL A 84 -2.77 0.11 11.59
C VAL A 84 -4.22 0.59 11.72
N GLY A 85 -5.17 -0.35 11.84
CA GLY A 85 -6.56 -0.04 12.13
C GLY A 85 -7.40 0.38 10.92
N LYS A 86 -6.94 0.08 9.70
CA LYS A 86 -7.73 0.30 8.47
C LYS A 86 -8.53 -0.95 8.12
N HIS A 87 -9.57 -0.77 7.31
CA HIS A 87 -10.44 -1.84 6.85
C HIS A 87 -9.75 -2.86 5.91
N SER A 88 -9.31 -4.00 6.43
CA SER A 88 -8.74 -5.10 5.62
C SER A 88 -9.51 -5.38 4.32
N PHE A 89 -8.81 -5.80 3.27
CA PHE A 89 -9.42 -6.00 1.95
C PHE A 89 -9.05 -7.35 1.32
N GLY A 90 -9.91 -7.83 0.43
CA GLY A 90 -9.83 -9.15 -0.17
C GLY A 90 -10.42 -9.22 -1.58
N VAL A 91 -10.69 -10.44 -2.04
CA VAL A 91 -11.29 -10.71 -3.36
C VAL A 91 -12.62 -9.98 -3.47
N GLY A 92 -12.83 -9.28 -4.58
CA GLY A 92 -14.03 -8.49 -4.86
C GLY A 92 -13.87 -7.00 -4.56
N ASP A 93 -12.98 -6.62 -3.64
CA ASP A 93 -12.73 -5.22 -3.32
C ASP A 93 -12.00 -4.49 -4.46
N VAL A 94 -12.28 -3.20 -4.60
CA VAL A 94 -11.58 -2.25 -5.47
C VAL A 94 -10.76 -1.32 -4.60
N ILE A 95 -9.45 -1.32 -4.80
CA ILE A 95 -8.51 -0.50 -4.01
C ILE A 95 -7.99 0.64 -4.88
N GLY A 96 -8.26 1.87 -4.46
CA GLY A 96 -7.73 3.05 -5.11
C GLY A 96 -6.50 3.61 -4.40
N CYS A 97 -5.60 4.18 -5.20
CA CYS A 97 -4.44 4.90 -4.72
C CYS A 97 -4.21 6.14 -5.56
N GLY A 98 -3.91 7.25 -4.90
CA GLY A 98 -3.54 8.48 -5.59
C GLY A 98 -2.73 9.46 -4.74
N VAL A 99 -2.38 10.60 -5.33
CA VAL A 99 -1.66 11.69 -4.67
C VAL A 99 -2.39 13.00 -4.88
N ASN A 100 -2.69 13.70 -3.80
CA ASN A 100 -3.04 15.11 -3.88
C ASN A 100 -1.75 15.91 -4.05
N LEU A 101 -1.47 16.41 -5.25
CA LEU A 101 -0.23 17.15 -5.54
C LEU A 101 -0.17 18.52 -4.82
N ALA A 102 -1.32 19.11 -4.49
CA ALA A 102 -1.37 20.38 -3.78
C ALA A 102 -0.99 20.22 -2.30
N THR A 103 -1.51 19.17 -1.64
CA THR A 103 -1.21 18.90 -0.22
C THR A 103 -0.04 17.92 -0.03
N ARG A 104 0.45 17.31 -1.12
CA ARG A 104 1.47 16.25 -1.12
C ARG A 104 1.10 15.03 -0.27
N GLN A 105 -0.20 14.78 -0.13
CA GLN A 105 -0.72 13.64 0.63
C GLN A 105 -1.10 12.49 -0.29
N ILE A 106 -0.90 11.27 0.19
CA ILE A 106 -1.34 10.05 -0.49
C ILE A 106 -2.78 9.75 -0.06
N ILE A 107 -3.57 9.29 -1.02
CA ILE A 107 -4.98 8.97 -0.83
C ILE A 107 -5.15 7.48 -1.09
N HIS A 108 -5.77 6.77 -0.15
CA HIS A 108 -6.22 5.40 -0.33
C HIS A 108 -7.76 5.34 -0.29
N THR A 109 -8.32 4.50 -1.15
CA THR A 109 -9.76 4.22 -1.15
C THR A 109 -10.00 2.71 -1.13
N LYS A 110 -11.13 2.31 -0.53
CA LYS A 110 -11.69 0.97 -0.65
C LYS A 110 -13.12 1.11 -1.16
N ASN A 111 -13.42 0.48 -2.30
CA ASN A 111 -14.74 0.50 -2.93
C ASN A 111 -15.29 1.94 -3.10
N GLY A 112 -14.43 2.86 -3.54
CA GLY A 112 -14.76 4.28 -3.73
C GLY A 112 -14.82 5.12 -2.45
N GLN A 113 -14.75 4.52 -1.26
CA GLN A 113 -14.71 5.26 0.02
C GLN A 113 -13.27 5.61 0.38
N ARG A 114 -13.01 6.89 0.62
CA ARG A 114 -11.70 7.39 1.06
C ARG A 114 -11.42 6.94 2.48
N LEU A 115 -10.26 6.35 2.69
CA LEU A 115 -9.79 5.92 3.99
C LEU A 115 -9.00 7.08 4.64
N GLY A 116 -9.36 7.43 5.87
CA GLY A 116 -8.71 8.49 6.66
C GLY A 116 -7.52 7.97 7.46
N GLU A 117 -6.76 8.88 8.08
CA GLU A 117 -5.67 8.55 9.02
C GLU A 117 -6.21 8.14 10.40
N GLU A 118 -7.42 8.56 10.76
CA GLU A 118 -8.12 8.15 11.98
C GLU A 118 -9.48 7.52 11.62
N GLU A 119 -9.65 6.24 11.96
CA GLU A 119 -10.96 5.61 12.14
C GLU A 119 -10.97 5.13 13.59
N ASN A 120 -11.41 6.00 14.50
CA ASN A 120 -11.77 5.60 15.86
C ASN A 120 -13.25 5.17 15.80
N GLU A 121 -13.50 3.87 15.96
CA GLU A 121 -14.75 3.35 16.52
C GLU A 121 -14.41 2.33 17.61
#